data_AF-A0A3B3RRA7-F1
#
_entry.id   AF-A0A3B3RRA7-F1
#
_cell.length_a   1.000
_cell.length_b   1.000
_cell.length_c   1.000
_cell.angle_alpha   90.00
_cell.angle_beta   90.00
_cell.angle_gamma   90.00
#
_symmetry.space_group_name_H-M   'P 1'
#
loop_
_entity.id
_entity.type
_entity.pdbx_description
1 polymer ?
#
loop_
_entity_poly.entity_id
_entity_poly.type
_entity_poly.pdbx_seq_one_letter_code
_entity_poly.pdbx_strand_id
1 'polypeptide(L)'
;MEKQRKSPKRRESVESRNGLGGSANTEGEDVVSMADSSITIEDLEGELSRINRIRDLLVRRESELRYMMDDIQLCKEITRLKRELHKLVSAPDAEKSSEDREKETELLWQIQRLVETRDFLVDDVELERLREREEDKEMADFLQSRFPRSLMGKGISPSGATSSKERQSSSPLVPKTGLTLLKECCGFNCTVM
;
A
#
# COMPACT_ATOMS: atom_id res chain seq x y z
N MET A 1 -48.61 -1.70 -27.77
CA MET A 1 -48.94 -3.08 -28.20
C MET A 1 -48.20 -4.04 -27.28
N GLU A 2 -48.83 -4.41 -26.17
CA GLU A 2 -48.41 -5.54 -25.34
C GLU A 2 -48.37 -6.83 -26.16
N LYS A 3 -47.31 -7.62 -26.01
CA LYS A 3 -47.42 -9.07 -26.16
C LYS A 3 -46.70 -9.75 -24.99
N GLN A 4 -47.56 -10.16 -24.07
CA GLN A 4 -47.37 -11.06 -22.95
C GLN A 4 -47.05 -12.49 -23.42
N ARG A 5 -46.51 -13.30 -22.48
CA ARG A 5 -46.52 -14.78 -22.40
C ARG A 5 -45.36 -15.51 -23.12
N LYS A 6 -44.71 -16.55 -22.58
CA LYS A 6 -45.05 -17.50 -21.48
C LYS A 6 -43.78 -18.31 -21.16
N SER A 7 -43.50 -18.58 -19.88
CA SER A 7 -42.65 -19.70 -19.43
C SER A 7 -43.50 -20.98 -19.29
N PRO A 8 -42.90 -22.18 -19.46
CA PRO A 8 -43.31 -23.28 -18.59
C PRO A 8 -42.22 -24.33 -18.20
N LYS A 9 -42.36 -24.76 -16.94
CA LYS A 9 -42.30 -26.13 -16.37
C LYS A 9 -40.99 -26.94 -16.32
N ARG A 10 -40.43 -26.97 -15.10
CA ARG A 10 -40.30 -28.12 -14.17
C ARG A 10 -40.58 -29.53 -14.75
N ARG A 11 -39.58 -30.40 -14.68
CA ARG A 11 -39.66 -31.89 -14.66
C ARG A 11 -38.73 -32.34 -13.52
N GLU A 12 -39.25 -32.71 -12.37
CA GLU A 12 -39.70 -34.05 -11.94
C GLU A 12 -38.58 -35.08 -11.77
N SER A 13 -38.52 -35.56 -10.53
CA SER A 13 -37.59 -36.48 -9.90
C SER A 13 -37.55 -37.85 -10.59
N VAL A 14 -36.35 -38.45 -10.60
CA VAL A 14 -36.18 -39.88 -10.83
C VAL A 14 -35.90 -40.54 -9.48
N GLU A 15 -36.93 -41.15 -8.90
CA GLU A 15 -36.75 -42.27 -7.99
C GLU A 15 -36.48 -43.51 -8.85
N SER A 16 -35.43 -44.25 -8.52
CA SER A 16 -35.25 -45.62 -8.99
C SER A 16 -34.91 -46.54 -7.83
N ARG A 17 -35.55 -47.70 -7.93
CA ARG A 17 -35.97 -48.61 -6.89
C ARG A 17 -34.89 -49.66 -6.61
N ASN A 18 -34.84 -50.07 -5.35
CA ASN A 18 -33.96 -51.08 -4.75
C ASN A 18 -33.71 -52.35 -5.61
N GLY A 19 -32.48 -52.85 -5.55
CA GLY A 19 -32.11 -54.24 -5.79
C GLY A 19 -31.23 -54.74 -4.65
N LEU A 20 -31.64 -55.84 -4.00
CA LEU A 20 -30.91 -56.55 -2.94
C LEU A 20 -29.99 -57.62 -3.55
N GLY A 21 -28.78 -57.82 -3.01
CA GLY A 21 -27.98 -59.02 -3.29
C GLY A 21 -26.51 -59.01 -2.84
N GLY A 22 -26.26 -59.44 -1.59
CA GLY A 22 -25.20 -60.41 -1.18
C GLY A 22 -23.70 -60.21 -1.46
N SER A 23 -22.98 -59.78 -0.40
CA SER A 23 -21.71 -60.31 0.18
C SER A 23 -20.53 -60.79 -0.68
N ALA A 24 -19.36 -60.13 -0.55
CA ALA A 24 -18.10 -60.71 -0.02
C ALA A 24 -16.86 -59.84 -0.36
N ASN A 25 -16.16 -59.42 0.70
CA ASN A 25 -14.79 -58.92 0.85
C ASN A 25 -13.90 -58.72 -0.41
N THR A 26 -13.45 -57.48 -0.61
CA THR A 26 -12.12 -57.17 -1.14
C THR A 26 -11.53 -55.99 -0.39
N GLU A 27 -10.37 -56.24 0.22
CA GLU A 27 -9.46 -55.27 0.83
C GLU A 27 -9.07 -54.17 -0.16
N GLY A 28 -8.89 -52.95 0.36
CA GLY A 28 -8.34 -51.84 -0.42
C GLY A 28 -9.26 -50.62 -0.56
N GLU A 29 -9.96 -50.23 0.50
CA GLU A 29 -10.35 -48.82 0.63
C GLU A 29 -9.22 -48.12 1.36
N ASP A 30 -8.27 -47.58 0.58
CA ASP A 30 -7.56 -46.36 0.97
C ASP A 30 -8.65 -45.31 1.15
N VAL A 31 -9.25 -45.31 2.35
CA VAL A 31 -10.19 -44.28 2.76
C VAL A 31 -9.33 -43.03 2.83
N VAL A 32 -9.29 -42.29 1.73
CA VAL A 32 -8.76 -40.94 1.69
C VAL A 32 -9.58 -40.18 2.71
N SER A 33 -9.02 -40.06 3.90
CA SER A 33 -9.56 -39.27 4.98
C SER A 33 -9.61 -37.83 4.47
N MET A 34 -10.78 -37.40 4.02
CA MET A 34 -11.08 -35.99 3.74
C MET A 34 -11.18 -35.19 5.06
N ALA A 35 -10.45 -35.58 6.11
CA ALA A 35 -10.34 -34.85 7.36
C ALA A 35 -9.38 -33.66 7.23
N ASP A 36 -8.56 -33.62 6.18
CA ASP A 36 -7.63 -32.51 5.96
C ASP A 36 -8.25 -31.47 5.02
N SER A 37 -9.13 -30.62 5.58
CA SER A 37 -9.28 -29.18 5.30
C SER A 37 -10.63 -28.65 5.78
N SER A 38 -10.95 -28.78 7.08
CA SER A 38 -12.08 -28.04 7.65
C SER A 38 -11.65 -26.60 7.94
N ILE A 39 -11.49 -25.78 6.90
CA ILE A 39 -11.33 -24.34 7.12
C ILE A 39 -12.59 -23.83 7.82
N THR A 40 -12.46 -23.28 9.02
CA THR A 40 -13.64 -22.83 9.78
C THR A 40 -14.06 -21.42 9.33
N ILE A 41 -15.25 -21.00 9.75
CA ILE A 41 -15.72 -19.64 9.46
C ILE A 41 -14.78 -18.61 10.11
N GLU A 42 -14.29 -18.91 11.32
CA GLU A 42 -13.33 -18.07 12.05
C GLU A 42 -11.99 -17.96 11.31
N ASP A 43 -11.53 -19.04 10.67
CA ASP A 43 -10.32 -19.02 9.84
C ASP A 43 -10.48 -18.08 8.64
N LEU A 44 -11.63 -18.16 7.95
CA LEU A 44 -11.95 -17.29 6.82
C LEU A 44 -12.09 -15.81 7.23
N GLU A 45 -12.73 -15.54 8.36
CA GLU A 45 -12.85 -14.19 8.93
C GLU A 45 -11.48 -13.61 9.34
N GLY A 46 -10.60 -14.45 9.87
CA GLY A 46 -9.22 -14.11 10.19
C GLY A 46 -8.39 -13.80 8.95
N GLU A 47 -8.53 -14.58 7.87
CA GLU A 47 -7.91 -14.29 6.57
C GLU A 47 -8.43 -12.99 5.95
N LEU A 48 -9.75 -12.77 5.96
CA LEU A 48 -10.36 -11.55 5.43
C LEU A 48 -9.85 -10.30 6.16
N SER A 49 -9.74 -10.37 7.48
CA SER A 49 -9.20 -9.30 8.32
C SER A 49 -7.72 -9.02 7.99
N ARG A 50 -6.92 -10.06 7.75
CA ARG A 50 -5.53 -9.92 7.28
C ARG A 50 -5.45 -9.29 5.89
N ILE A 51 -6.30 -9.72 4.95
CA ILE A 51 -6.37 -9.15 3.60
C ILE A 51 -6.74 -7.67 3.64
N ASN A 52 -7.74 -7.29 4.45
CA ASN A 52 -8.15 -5.89 4.58
C ASN A 52 -7.01 -5.05 5.15
N ARG A 53 -6.33 -5.52 6.21
CA ARG A 53 -5.15 -4.83 6.75
C ARG A 53 -4.05 -4.64 5.71
N ILE A 54 -3.77 -5.66 4.90
CA ILE A 54 -2.78 -5.55 3.82
C ILE A 54 -3.25 -4.52 2.77
N ARG A 55 -4.53 -4.55 2.38
CA ARG A 55 -5.10 -3.56 1.45
C ARG A 55 -4.91 -2.14 1.96
N ASP A 56 -5.23 -1.88 3.23
CA ASP A 56 -5.12 -0.55 3.81
C ASP A 56 -3.67 -0.05 3.79
N LEU A 57 -2.72 -0.92 4.16
CA LEU A 57 -1.28 -0.61 4.08
C LEU A 57 -0.83 -0.32 2.64
N LEU A 58 -1.31 -1.09 1.66
CA LEU A 58 -0.96 -0.88 0.26
C LEU A 58 -1.52 0.43 -0.29
N VAL A 59 -2.75 0.80 0.08
CA VAL A 59 -3.37 2.06 -0.36
C VAL A 59 -2.61 3.26 0.22
N ARG A 60 -2.24 3.24 1.51
CA ARG A 60 -1.40 4.29 2.11
C ARG A 60 -0.06 4.41 1.38
N ARG A 61 0.57 3.28 1.09
CA ARG A 61 1.84 3.24 0.36
C ARG A 61 1.71 3.74 -1.09
N GLU A 62 0.61 3.44 -1.76
CA GLU A 62 0.31 3.96 -3.08
C GLU A 62 0.20 5.49 -3.07
N SER A 63 -0.49 6.05 -2.08
CA SER A 63 -0.58 7.50 -1.88
C SER A 63 0.80 8.13 -1.70
N GLU A 64 1.64 7.58 -0.80
CA GLU A 64 3.04 8.02 -0.64
C GLU A 64 3.83 7.99 -1.96
N LEU A 65 3.68 6.92 -2.74
CA LEU A 65 4.34 6.78 -4.03
C LEU A 65 3.85 7.82 -5.05
N ARG A 66 2.56 8.16 -5.04
CA ARG A 66 2.00 9.22 -5.88
C ARG A 66 2.58 10.59 -5.52
N TYR A 67 2.65 10.92 -4.22
CA TYR A 67 3.32 12.15 -3.76
C TYR A 67 4.79 12.22 -4.21
N MET A 68 5.55 11.13 -4.07
CA MET A 68 6.94 11.09 -4.54
C MET A 68 7.05 11.26 -6.06
N MET A 69 6.12 10.69 -6.83
CA MET A 69 6.10 10.87 -8.28
C MET A 69 5.86 12.34 -8.66
N ASP A 70 4.93 13.00 -7.99
CA ASP A 70 4.63 14.42 -8.23
C ASP A 70 5.81 15.32 -7.81
N ASP A 71 6.45 15.07 -6.66
CA ASP A 71 7.66 15.77 -6.23
C ASP A 71 8.82 15.60 -7.25
N ILE A 72 9.00 14.40 -7.78
CA ILE A 72 10.00 14.13 -8.83
C ILE A 72 9.69 14.96 -10.09
N GLN A 73 8.43 15.10 -10.47
CA GLN A 73 8.04 15.91 -11.64
C GLN A 73 8.32 17.40 -11.40
N LEU A 74 7.96 17.92 -10.23
CA LEU A 74 8.27 19.29 -9.83
C LEU A 74 9.78 19.53 -9.83
N CYS A 75 10.55 18.62 -9.24
CA CYS A 75 12.02 18.72 -9.20
C CYS A 75 12.65 18.70 -10.61
N LYS A 76 12.15 17.87 -11.52
CA LYS A 76 12.62 17.84 -12.92
C LYS A 76 12.38 19.17 -13.62
N GLU A 77 11.21 19.77 -13.43
CA GLU A 77 10.85 21.03 -14.06
C GLU A 77 11.63 22.20 -13.47
N ILE A 78 11.74 22.28 -12.14
CA ILE A 78 12.61 23.26 -11.45
C ILE A 78 14.05 23.15 -11.97
N THR A 79 14.57 21.92 -12.13
CA THR A 79 15.93 21.70 -12.63
C THR A 79 16.09 22.10 -14.09
N ARG A 80 15.04 21.95 -14.91
CA ARG A 80 15.02 22.44 -16.31
C ARG A 80 15.08 23.96 -16.35
N LEU A 81 14.20 24.63 -15.60
CA LEU A 81 14.14 26.10 -15.54
C LEU A 81 15.42 26.69 -14.94
N LYS A 82 15.98 26.09 -13.87
CA LYS A 82 17.26 26.53 -13.29
C LYS A 82 18.42 26.45 -14.28
N ARG A 83 18.47 25.41 -15.12
CA ARG A 83 19.48 25.29 -16.18
C ARG A 83 19.32 26.36 -17.25
N GLU A 84 18.08 26.72 -17.59
CA GLU A 84 17.79 27.80 -18.53
C GLU A 84 18.21 29.15 -17.96
N LEU A 85 17.82 29.44 -16.71
CA LEU A 85 18.19 30.65 -15.98
C LEU A 85 19.71 30.79 -15.85
N HIS A 86 20.41 29.70 -15.50
CA HIS A 86 21.87 29.71 -15.37
C HIS A 86 22.57 30.14 -16.67
N LYS A 87 22.04 29.79 -17.85
CA LYS A 87 22.63 30.22 -19.13
C LYS A 87 22.58 31.73 -19.30
N LEU A 88 21.48 32.37 -18.90
CA LEU A 88 21.31 33.83 -18.97
C LEU A 88 22.19 34.52 -17.92
N VAL A 89 22.15 34.04 -16.68
CA VAL A 89 22.89 34.61 -15.54
C VAL A 89 24.41 34.46 -15.69
N SER A 90 24.88 33.50 -16.50
CA SER A 90 26.32 33.34 -16.77
C SER A 90 26.91 34.48 -17.61
N ALA A 91 26.08 35.24 -18.34
CA ALA A 91 26.53 36.41 -19.10
C ALA A 91 26.64 37.64 -18.18
N PRO A 92 27.65 38.53 -18.37
CA PRO A 92 27.74 39.79 -17.63
C PRO A 92 26.52 40.68 -17.90
N ASP A 93 26.02 41.39 -16.88
CA ASP A 93 24.82 42.24 -17.01
C ASP A 93 24.92 43.36 -18.06
N ALA A 94 26.15 43.79 -18.38
CA ALA A 94 26.42 44.79 -19.42
C ALA A 94 26.16 44.27 -20.84
N GLU A 95 26.21 42.95 -21.03
CA GLU A 95 26.05 42.28 -22.33
C GLU A 95 24.63 41.72 -22.52
N LYS A 96 23.78 41.76 -21.48
CA LYS A 96 22.40 41.28 -21.53
C LYS A 96 21.48 42.26 -22.23
N SER A 97 20.66 41.75 -23.16
CA SER A 97 19.57 42.52 -23.75
C SER A 97 18.43 42.75 -22.75
N SER A 98 17.51 43.67 -23.07
CA SER A 98 16.27 43.84 -22.27
C SER A 98 15.46 42.54 -22.22
N GLU A 99 15.38 41.82 -23.33
CA GLU A 99 14.66 40.55 -23.41
C GLU A 99 15.29 39.47 -22.52
N ASP A 100 16.62 39.44 -22.40
CA ASP A 100 17.29 38.47 -21.53
C ASP A 100 16.95 38.74 -20.06
N ARG A 101 16.91 40.02 -19.67
CA ARG A 101 16.51 40.42 -18.30
C ARG A 101 15.06 40.07 -18.01
N GLU A 102 14.16 40.31 -18.95
CA GLU A 102 12.75 39.91 -18.82
C GLU A 102 12.60 38.39 -18.69
N LYS A 103 13.31 37.61 -19.53
CA LYS A 103 13.33 36.14 -19.44
C LYS A 103 13.90 35.65 -18.12
N GLU A 104 14.94 36.29 -17.57
CA GLU A 104 15.47 35.95 -16.24
C GLU A 104 14.39 36.13 -15.15
N THR A 105 13.67 37.26 -15.18
CA THR A 105 12.60 37.52 -14.19
C THR A 105 11.43 36.54 -14.32
N GLU A 106 11.05 36.18 -15.54
CA GLU A 106 10.00 35.20 -15.81
C GLU A 106 10.40 33.80 -15.32
N LEU A 107 11.62 33.35 -15.62
CA LEU A 107 12.14 32.07 -15.16
C LEU A 107 12.21 32.01 -13.63
N LEU A 108 12.63 33.09 -12.97
CA LEU A 108 12.62 33.18 -11.51
C LEU A 108 11.22 33.05 -10.93
N TRP A 109 10.24 33.75 -11.53
CA TRP A 109 8.85 33.66 -11.10
C TRP A 109 8.27 32.24 -11.25
N GLN A 110 8.52 31.59 -12.39
CA GLN A 110 8.10 30.19 -12.60
C GLN A 110 8.76 29.22 -11.62
N ILE A 111 10.06 29.37 -11.36
CA ILE A 111 10.78 28.56 -10.37
C ILE A 111 10.17 28.75 -8.98
N GLN A 112 9.93 29.99 -8.56
CA GLN A 112 9.31 30.29 -7.28
C GLN A 112 7.94 29.60 -7.17
N ARG A 113 7.11 29.71 -8.21
CA ARG A 113 5.78 29.10 -8.21
C ARG A 113 5.81 27.58 -8.06
N LEU A 114 6.77 26.91 -8.68
CA LEU A 114 6.95 25.46 -8.55
C LEU A 114 7.47 25.08 -7.16
N VAL A 115 8.35 25.89 -6.57
CA VAL A 115 8.83 25.68 -5.20
C VAL A 115 7.67 25.83 -4.20
N GLU A 116 6.84 26.86 -4.33
CA GLU A 116 5.62 27.02 -3.53
C GLU A 116 4.70 25.81 -3.66
N THR A 117 4.49 25.32 -4.89
CA THR A 117 3.66 24.13 -5.14
C THR A 117 4.22 22.88 -4.46
N ARG A 118 5.55 22.73 -4.46
CA ARG A 118 6.21 21.62 -3.76
C ARG A 118 6.08 21.75 -2.24
N ASP A 119 6.15 22.97 -1.71
CA ASP A 119 5.98 23.20 -0.27
C ASP A 119 4.56 22.79 0.17
N PHE A 120 3.53 23.15 -0.61
CA PHE A 120 2.16 22.65 -0.37
C PHE A 120 2.06 21.12 -0.41
N LEU A 121 2.73 20.46 -1.35
CA LEU A 121 2.74 18.99 -1.45
C LEU A 121 3.31 18.34 -0.18
N VAL A 122 4.34 18.94 0.41
CA VAL A 122 4.97 18.48 1.66
C VAL A 122 4.02 18.64 2.84
N ASP A 123 3.31 19.77 2.92
CA ASP A 123 2.33 20.01 3.97
C ASP A 123 1.16 19.01 3.87
N ASP A 124 0.66 18.76 2.66
CA ASP A 124 -0.44 17.82 2.42
C ASP A 124 -0.09 16.39 2.83
N VAL A 125 1.10 15.89 2.48
CA VAL A 125 1.51 14.52 2.85
C VAL A 125 1.76 14.37 4.36
N GLU A 126 2.26 15.41 5.04
CA GLU A 126 2.40 15.35 6.50
C GLU A 126 1.04 15.39 7.20
N LEU A 127 0.09 16.16 6.65
CA LEU A 127 -1.29 16.18 7.14
C LEU A 127 -1.94 14.79 7.02
N GLU A 128 -1.79 14.12 5.88
CA GLU A 128 -2.31 12.76 5.68
C GLU A 128 -1.67 11.78 6.68
N ARG A 129 -0.34 11.87 6.88
CA ARG A 129 0.39 11.02 7.84
C ARG A 129 -0.05 11.25 9.29
N LEU A 130 -0.47 12.46 9.64
CA LEU A 130 -1.03 12.77 10.95
C LEU A 130 -2.42 12.16 11.10
N ARG A 131 -3.27 12.27 10.08
CA ARG A 131 -4.62 11.70 10.05
C ARG A 131 -4.59 10.19 10.23
N GLU A 132 -3.76 9.49 9.45
CA GLU A 132 -3.62 8.02 9.52
C GLU A 132 -3.21 7.55 10.93
N ARG A 133 -2.31 8.30 11.60
CA ARG A 133 -1.88 7.97 12.97
C ARG A 133 -2.99 8.14 13.99
N GLU A 134 -3.82 9.17 13.85
CA GLU A 134 -4.96 9.37 14.75
C GLU A 134 -6.02 8.30 14.52
N GLU A 135 -6.34 7.96 13.27
CA GLU A 135 -7.27 6.87 12.92
C GLU A 135 -6.82 5.52 13.51
N ASP A 136 -5.53 5.17 13.34
CA ASP A 136 -4.98 3.93 13.88
C ASP A 136 -5.02 3.89 15.42
N LYS A 137 -4.82 5.04 16.07
CA LYS A 137 -4.91 5.19 17.52
C LYS A 137 -6.35 5.05 18.02
N GLU A 138 -7.31 5.73 17.38
CA GLU A 138 -8.73 5.62 17.70
C GLU A 138 -9.22 4.17 17.56
N MET A 139 -8.79 3.46 16.50
CA MET A 139 -9.11 2.04 16.33
C MET A 139 -8.51 1.17 17.43
N ALA A 140 -7.24 1.39 17.81
CA ALA A 140 -6.58 0.64 18.86
C ALA A 140 -7.23 0.87 20.25
N ASP A 141 -7.57 2.12 20.55
CA ASP A 141 -8.23 2.51 21.80
C ASP A 141 -9.64 1.94 21.87
N PHE A 142 -10.39 1.97 20.77
CA PHE A 142 -11.71 1.35 20.66
C PHE A 142 -11.64 -0.15 20.98
N LEU A 143 -10.71 -0.88 20.35
CA LEU A 143 -10.54 -2.31 20.60
C LEU A 143 -10.15 -2.61 22.05
N GLN A 144 -9.25 -1.81 22.64
CA GLN A 144 -8.87 -1.96 24.06
C GLN A 144 -10.04 -1.71 25.01
N SER A 145 -10.91 -0.74 24.71
CA SER A 145 -12.06 -0.41 25.54
C SER A 145 -13.18 -1.47 25.47
N ARG A 146 -13.37 -2.11 24.30
CA ARG A 146 -14.41 -3.12 24.06
C ARG A 146 -13.97 -4.53 24.46
N PHE A 147 -12.68 -4.82 24.33
CA PHE A 147 -12.08 -6.11 24.65
C PHE A 147 -10.87 -5.92 25.58
N PRO A 148 -11.11 -5.59 26.87
CA PRO A 148 -10.03 -5.55 27.84
C PRO A 148 -9.30 -6.89 27.86
N ARG A 149 -7.96 -6.85 27.95
CA ARG A 149 -7.01 -7.99 27.85
C ARG A 149 -7.17 -9.10 28.91
N SER A 150 -8.37 -9.38 29.42
CA SER A 150 -8.64 -10.41 30.44
C SER A 150 -9.02 -11.79 29.90
N LEU A 151 -9.06 -12.01 28.57
CA LEU A 151 -9.33 -13.34 27.99
C LEU A 151 -8.10 -14.08 27.44
N MET A 152 -6.92 -13.47 27.44
CA MET A 152 -5.66 -14.16 27.10
C MET A 152 -4.92 -14.55 28.39
N GLY A 153 -5.47 -15.52 29.11
CA GLY A 153 -5.01 -15.86 30.45
C GLY A 153 -5.33 -17.28 30.93
N LYS A 154 -5.13 -18.32 30.11
CA LYS A 154 -4.74 -19.66 30.59
C LYS A 154 -4.37 -20.58 29.41
N GLY A 155 -3.10 -20.98 29.31
CA GLY A 155 -2.71 -22.10 28.46
C GLY A 155 -1.29 -21.97 27.92
N ILE A 156 -0.42 -22.86 28.39
CA ILE A 156 0.90 -23.23 27.86
C ILE A 156 2.08 -22.43 28.47
N SER A 157 2.58 -22.99 29.57
CA SER A 157 3.96 -22.84 30.04
C SER A 157 4.93 -23.43 28.99
N PRO A 158 6.10 -22.82 28.71
CA PRO A 158 7.06 -23.38 27.78
C PRO A 158 7.98 -24.38 28.50
N SER A 159 7.78 -25.67 28.26
CA SER A 159 8.79 -26.71 28.51
C SER A 159 9.25 -27.27 27.18
N GLY A 160 10.53 -27.10 26.84
CA GLY A 160 11.14 -27.72 25.67
C GLY A 160 12.19 -26.85 25.01
N ALA A 161 13.43 -26.92 25.51
CA ALA A 161 14.59 -26.45 24.79
C ALA A 161 14.89 -27.41 23.64
N THR A 162 14.68 -26.98 22.39
CA THR A 162 15.40 -27.53 21.23
C THR A 162 15.64 -26.40 20.22
N SER A 163 16.91 -26.29 19.85
CA SER A 163 17.51 -25.31 18.96
C SER A 163 16.94 -25.33 17.54
N SER A 164 16.45 -24.19 17.07
CA SER A 164 16.41 -23.83 15.64
C SER A 164 16.56 -22.32 15.52
N LYS A 165 17.62 -21.88 14.83
CA LYS A 165 17.92 -20.47 14.53
C LYS A 165 16.75 -19.84 13.79
N GLU A 166 16.07 -18.87 14.42
CA GLU A 166 15.17 -17.96 13.72
C GLU A 166 15.56 -16.52 14.01
N ARG A 167 15.65 -15.77 12.91
CA ARG A 167 16.26 -14.45 12.82
C ARG A 167 15.44 -13.42 13.58
N GLN A 168 16.18 -12.54 14.26
CA GLN A 168 15.70 -11.39 15.01
C GLN A 168 14.66 -10.58 14.22
N SER A 169 13.52 -10.39 14.85
CA SER A 169 12.52 -9.40 14.53
C SER A 169 12.98 -8.00 14.93
N SER A 170 12.33 -7.01 14.32
CA SER A 170 12.31 -5.58 14.69
C SER A 170 13.61 -4.80 14.47
N SER A 171 13.85 -4.42 13.22
CA SER A 171 14.43 -3.12 12.92
C SER A 171 13.48 -2.39 11.97
N PRO A 172 13.19 -1.09 12.16
CA PRO A 172 12.40 -0.34 11.20
C PRO A 172 13.19 -0.35 9.90
N LEU A 173 12.64 -1.01 8.87
CA LEU A 173 13.16 -0.96 7.52
C LEU A 173 12.87 0.45 6.99
N VAL A 174 13.70 1.41 7.37
CA VAL A 174 13.84 2.67 6.64
C VAL A 174 14.51 2.29 5.32
N PRO A 175 13.81 2.33 4.17
CA PRO A 175 14.47 2.01 2.93
C PRO A 175 15.44 3.14 2.63
N LYS A 176 16.73 2.81 2.60
CA LYS A 176 17.86 3.67 2.18
C LYS A 176 17.76 4.16 0.72
N THR A 177 16.62 3.96 0.07
CA THR A 177 16.34 4.38 -1.32
C THR A 177 16.11 5.88 -1.45
N GLY A 178 15.84 6.61 -0.36
CA GLY A 178 15.74 8.07 -0.40
C GLY A 178 17.07 8.75 -0.76
N LEU A 179 18.21 8.21 -0.29
CA LEU A 179 19.52 8.85 -0.49
C LEU A 179 20.05 8.68 -1.91
N THR A 180 19.67 7.61 -2.62
CA THR A 180 20.09 7.37 -4.01
C THR A 180 19.25 8.16 -5.01
N LEU A 181 17.97 8.45 -4.72
CA LEU A 181 17.12 9.29 -5.56
C LEU A 181 17.44 10.79 -5.41
N LEU A 182 17.81 11.23 -4.19
CA LEU A 182 18.27 12.62 -3.97
C LEU A 182 19.57 12.94 -4.72
N LYS A 183 20.42 11.93 -4.95
CA LYS A 183 21.67 12.08 -5.71
C LYS A 183 21.43 12.46 -7.18
N GLU A 184 20.26 12.13 -7.72
CA GLU A 184 19.86 12.53 -9.08
C GLU A 184 19.05 13.84 -9.13
N CYS A 185 18.36 14.23 -8.04
CA CYS A 185 17.72 15.55 -7.94
C CYS A 185 18.73 16.68 -7.63
N CYS A 186 19.86 16.40 -6.98
CA CYS A 186 20.90 17.37 -6.64
C CYS A 186 22.17 17.24 -7.49
N GLY A 187 22.02 17.00 -8.80
CA GLY A 187 23.13 17.01 -9.75
C GLY A 187 23.76 18.40 -9.88
N PHE A 188 24.99 18.54 -9.35
CA PHE A 188 25.92 19.68 -9.46
C PHE A 188 25.62 20.90 -8.57
N ASN A 189 26.33 20.98 -7.43
CA ASN A 189 26.68 22.18 -6.67
C ASN A 189 25.58 22.84 -5.79
N CYS A 190 24.93 22.11 -4.89
CA CYS A 190 24.38 22.72 -3.67
C CYS A 190 25.32 22.46 -2.49
N THR A 191 26.35 23.29 -2.34
CA THR A 191 27.03 23.47 -1.05
C THR A 191 26.11 24.30 -0.18
N VAL A 192 25.51 23.67 0.82
CA VAL A 192 24.97 24.37 1.99
C VAL A 192 26.16 24.98 2.73
N MET A 193 26.29 26.30 2.65
CA MET A 193 26.90 27.15 3.67
C MET A 193 25.81 28.07 4.21
#